data_AF-D3XNM5-F1
#
_entry.id   AF-D3XNM5-F1
#
_cell.length_a   1.000
_cell.length_b   1.000
_cell.length_c   1.000
_cell.angle_alpha   90.00
_cell.angle_beta   90.00
_cell.angle_gamma   90.00
#
_symmetry.space_group_name_H-M   'P 1'
#
loop_
_entity.id
_entity.type
_entity.pdbx_description
1 polymer ?
#
loop_
_entity_poly.entity_id
_entity_poly.type
_entity_poly.pdbx_seq_one_letter_code
_entity_poly.pdbx_strand_id
1 'polypeptide(L)'
;DPQVATVGLSEARAQIEGIETDTRVLTLDNVPRALVNFDTRGFVKLVAEKTSGRLLGAQGVAAEAGELIQTAALAIRFRMTVNELAGELFPYLTMV
;
A
#
# COMPACT_ATOMS: atom_id res chain seq x y z
N ASP A 1 2.20 -2.11 -19.15
CA ASP A 1 2.63 -1.14 -18.13
C ASP A 1 1.46 -0.22 -17.82
N PRO A 2 0.98 -0.16 -16.58
CA PRO A 2 1.70 -0.34 -15.30
C PRO A 2 1.92 -1.80 -14.86
N GLN A 3 2.88 -2.00 -13.94
CA GLN A 3 3.04 -3.25 -13.20
C GLN A 3 1.92 -3.41 -12.15
N VAL A 4 1.67 -4.65 -11.74
CA VAL A 4 0.71 -4.97 -10.68
C VAL A 4 1.42 -5.81 -9.62
N ALA A 5 1.29 -5.41 -8.36
CA ALA A 5 1.85 -6.14 -7.24
C ALA A 5 0.85 -6.22 -6.08
N THR A 6 0.88 -7.31 -5.32
CA THR A 6 0.01 -7.52 -4.15
C THR A 6 0.74 -8.30 -3.07
N VAL A 7 0.44 -8.01 -1.81
CA VAL A 7 0.91 -8.76 -0.65
C VAL A 7 -0.15 -8.77 0.45
N GLY A 8 -0.25 -9.86 1.20
CA GLY A 8 -1.20 -9.99 2.30
C GLY A 8 -2.65 -10.15 1.84
N LEU A 9 -3.58 -9.67 2.67
CA LEU A 9 -5.02 -9.80 2.43
C LEU A 9 -5.56 -8.69 1.53
N SER A 10 -6.45 -9.06 0.62
CA SER A 10 -7.39 -8.09 0.06
C SER A 10 -8.54 -7.86 1.04
N GLU A 11 -9.22 -6.72 0.91
CA GLU A 11 -10.43 -6.40 1.66
C GLU A 11 -11.48 -7.52 1.55
N ALA A 12 -11.73 -8.05 0.35
CA ALA A 12 -12.68 -9.14 0.14
C ALA A 12 -12.26 -10.43 0.88
N ARG A 13 -10.96 -10.77 0.92
CA ARG A 13 -10.48 -11.93 1.69
C ARG A 13 -10.59 -11.68 3.19
N ALA A 14 -10.24 -10.50 3.67
CA ALA A 14 -10.37 -10.14 5.08
C ALA A 14 -11.84 -10.21 5.54
N GLN A 15 -12.79 -9.78 4.72
CA GLN A 15 -14.22 -9.90 5.00
C GLN A 15 -14.68 -11.36 5.07
N ILE A 16 -14.20 -12.23 4.18
CA ILE A 16 -14.47 -13.68 4.24
C ILE A 16 -13.93 -14.30 5.53
N GLU A 17 -12.79 -13.81 6.02
CA GLU A 17 -12.18 -14.22 7.30
C GLU A 17 -12.85 -13.58 8.53
N GLY A 18 -13.88 -12.75 8.35
CA GLY A 18 -14.61 -12.09 9.43
C GLY A 18 -13.84 -10.92 10.07
N ILE A 19 -12.83 -10.37 9.39
CA ILE A 19 -12.02 -9.26 9.87
C ILE A 19 -12.62 -7.95 9.35
N GLU A 20 -13.03 -7.05 10.26
CA GLU A 20 -13.40 -5.69 9.88
C GLU A 20 -12.17 -4.90 9.45
N THR A 21 -12.24 -4.28 8.27
CA THR A 21 -11.11 -3.53 7.69
C THR A 21 -11.40 -2.05 7.53
N ASP A 22 -10.38 -1.21 7.70
CA ASP A 22 -10.32 0.14 7.13
C ASP A 22 -9.39 0.10 5.91
N THR A 23 -9.96 0.34 4.74
CA THR A 23 -9.28 0.19 3.46
C THR A 23 -9.19 1.55 2.78
N ARG A 24 -7.98 1.93 2.33
CA ARG A 24 -7.73 3.23 1.68
C ARG A 24 -7.02 3.04 0.34
N VAL A 25 -7.36 3.90 -0.61
CA VAL A 25 -6.76 3.94 -1.94
C VAL A 25 -6.16 5.32 -2.16
N LEU A 26 -4.89 5.36 -2.55
CA LEU A 26 -4.17 6.55 -2.98
C LEU A 26 -3.90 6.45 -4.47
N THR A 27 -4.44 7.38 -5.25
CA THR A 27 -4.16 7.47 -6.69
C THR A 27 -2.80 8.15 -6.93
N LEU A 28 -2.09 7.74 -7.99
CA LEU A 28 -0.70 8.18 -8.21
C LEU A 28 -0.54 9.65 -8.61
N ASP A 29 -1.62 10.36 -8.95
CA ASP A 29 -1.63 11.82 -9.07
C ASP A 29 -1.38 12.54 -7.74
N ASN A 30 -1.43 11.83 -6.61
CA ASN A 30 -1.02 12.31 -5.30
C ASN A 30 0.41 11.90 -4.91
N VAL A 31 1.14 11.20 -5.79
CA VAL A 31 2.52 10.74 -5.54
C VAL A 31 3.51 11.63 -6.29
N PRO A 32 4.35 12.42 -5.60
CA PRO A 32 5.26 13.38 -6.24
C PRO A 32 6.19 12.76 -7.30
N ARG A 33 6.70 11.54 -7.06
CA ARG A 33 7.54 10.83 -8.04
C ARG A 33 6.77 10.52 -9.33
N ALA A 34 5.51 10.07 -9.23
CA ALA A 34 4.67 9.79 -10.39
C ALA A 34 4.36 11.05 -11.20
N LEU A 35 4.13 12.19 -10.52
CA LEU A 35 3.94 13.49 -11.16
C LEU A 35 5.16 13.92 -11.98
N VAL A 36 6.37 13.85 -11.41
CA VAL A 36 7.59 14.23 -12.14
C VAL A 36 7.96 13.25 -13.25
N ASN A 37 7.52 11.99 -13.15
CA ASN A 37 7.70 10.98 -14.19
C ASN A 37 6.65 11.11 -15.32
N PHE A 38 5.65 12.00 -15.19
CA PHE A 38 4.50 12.11 -16.08
C PHE A 38 3.73 10.79 -16.27
N ASP A 39 3.76 9.90 -15.26
CA ASP A 39 3.02 8.64 -15.26
C ASP A 39 2.26 8.47 -13.94
N THR A 40 1.04 8.98 -13.92
CA THR A 40 0.13 8.94 -12.76
C THR A 40 -0.91 7.83 -12.87
N ARG A 41 -0.74 6.88 -13.78
CA ARG A 41 -1.72 5.81 -13.99
C ARG A 41 -1.61 4.76 -12.88
N GLY A 42 -2.71 4.55 -12.17
CA GLY A 42 -2.84 3.49 -11.18
C GLY A 42 -3.00 4.02 -9.76
N PHE A 43 -2.67 3.19 -8.78
CA PHE A 43 -2.96 3.45 -7.37
C PHE A 43 -2.15 2.57 -6.44
N VAL A 44 -2.13 2.94 -5.16
CA VAL A 44 -1.74 2.10 -4.03
C VAL A 44 -2.96 1.93 -3.13
N LYS A 45 -3.33 0.69 -2.83
CA LYS A 45 -4.40 0.31 -1.92
C LYS A 45 -3.80 -0.35 -0.69
N LEU A 46 -4.15 0.13 0.50
CA LEU A 46 -3.79 -0.49 1.77
C LEU A 46 -5.05 -1.02 2.45
N VAL A 47 -4.93 -2.19 3.08
CA VAL A 47 -5.99 -2.86 3.84
C VAL A 47 -5.48 -3.00 5.28
N ALA A 48 -6.13 -2.34 6.23
CA ALA A 48 -5.79 -2.42 7.64
C ALA A 48 -6.96 -2.98 8.45
N GLU A 49 -6.65 -3.65 9.57
CA GLU A 49 -7.65 -4.07 10.55
C GLU A 49 -8.23 -2.84 11.25
N LYS A 50 -9.55 -2.71 11.29
CA LYS A 50 -10.22 -1.49 11.77
C LYS A 50 -10.01 -1.21 13.26
N THR A 51 -9.90 -2.26 14.07
CA THR A 51 -9.79 -2.14 15.54
C THR A 51 -8.37 -1.80 15.98
N SER A 52 -7.35 -2.43 15.37
CA SER A 52 -5.95 -2.30 15.78
C SER A 52 -5.15 -1.33 14.89
N GLY A 53 -5.64 -1.02 13.68
CA GLY A 53 -4.88 -0.31 12.65
C GLY A 53 -3.77 -1.14 12.02
N ARG A 54 -3.65 -2.44 12.35
CA ARG A 54 -2.61 -3.34 11.82
C ARG A 54 -2.74 -3.50 10.31
N LEU A 55 -1.64 -3.34 9.58
CA LEU A 55 -1.61 -3.56 8.14
C LEU A 55 -1.80 -5.05 7.83
N LEU A 56 -2.81 -5.37 7.03
CA LEU A 56 -3.16 -6.74 6.62
C LEU A 56 -2.72 -7.05 5.19
N GLY A 57 -2.69 -6.04 4.32
CA GLY A 57 -2.33 -6.21 2.92
C GLY A 57 -2.19 -4.91 2.16
N ALA A 58 -1.60 -5.02 0.99
CA ALA A 58 -1.43 -3.92 0.04
C ALA A 58 -1.56 -4.41 -1.41
N GLN A 59 -2.03 -3.54 -2.28
CA GLN A 59 -2.06 -3.73 -3.73
C GLN A 59 -1.56 -2.47 -4.42
N GLY A 60 -0.69 -2.62 -5.41
CA GLY A 60 -0.13 -1.51 -6.19
C GLY A 60 -0.32 -1.75 -7.67
N VAL A 61 -0.75 -0.70 -8.37
CA VAL A 61 -0.71 -0.59 -9.83
C VAL A 61 0.12 0.65 -10.14
N ALA A 62 1.36 0.47 -10.59
CA ALA A 62 2.34 1.55 -10.79
C ALA A 62 3.49 1.08 -11.68
N ALA A 63 4.32 2.00 -12.19
CA ALA A 63 5.53 1.64 -12.95
C ALA A 63 6.53 0.80 -12.11
N GLU A 64 6.61 1.06 -10.80
CA GLU A 64 7.54 0.42 -9.84
C GLU A 64 6.75 -0.35 -8.76
N ALA A 65 5.65 -1.01 -9.15
CA ALA A 65 4.80 -1.71 -8.19
C ALA A 65 5.53 -2.88 -7.49
N GLY A 66 6.44 -3.57 -8.20
CA GLY A 66 7.21 -4.68 -7.65
C GLY A 66 8.20 -4.28 -6.55
N GLU A 67 8.72 -3.05 -6.61
CA GLU A 67 9.61 -2.45 -5.61
C GLU A 67 8.80 -1.91 -4.43
N LEU A 68 7.74 -1.14 -4.71
CA LEU A 68 6.83 -0.56 -3.71
C LEU A 68 6.27 -1.64 -2.78
N ILE A 69 5.87 -2.79 -3.33
CA ILE A 69 5.24 -3.85 -2.54
C ILE A 69 6.18 -4.46 -1.49
N GLN A 70 7.51 -4.33 -1.65
CA GLN A 70 8.47 -4.87 -0.68
C GLN A 70 8.38 -4.15 0.67
N THR A 71 8.14 -2.84 0.67
CA THR A 71 7.89 -2.06 1.88
C THR A 71 6.67 -2.60 2.63
N ALA A 72 5.56 -2.83 1.91
CA ALA A 72 4.36 -3.40 2.50
C ALA A 72 4.57 -4.84 3.02
N ALA A 73 5.36 -5.65 2.30
CA ALA A 73 5.69 -7.01 2.72
C ALA A 73 6.44 -7.03 4.06
N LEU A 74 7.42 -6.15 4.23
CA LEU A 74 8.15 -5.98 5.48
C LEU A 74 7.23 -5.47 6.60
N ALA A 75 6.43 -4.44 6.33
CA ALA A 75 5.49 -3.89 7.31
C ALA A 75 4.50 -4.94 7.84
N ILE A 76 3.94 -5.77 6.95
CA ILE A 76 3.06 -6.89 7.32
C ILE A 76 3.81 -7.94 8.13
N ARG A 77 5.04 -8.29 7.73
CA ARG A 77 5.88 -9.27 8.46
C ARG A 77 6.15 -8.82 9.89
N PHE A 78 6.42 -7.53 10.10
CA PHE A 78 6.65 -6.94 11.42
C PHE A 78 5.37 -6.54 12.15
N ARG A 79 4.18 -6.81 11.57
CA ARG A 79 2.86 -6.51 12.14
C ARG A 79 2.67 -5.03 12.46
N MET A 80 3.27 -4.15 11.66
CA MET A 80 3.14 -2.71 11.82
C MET A 80 1.69 -2.26 11.61
N THR A 81 1.31 -1.22 12.34
CA THR A 81 0.11 -0.43 12.08
C THR A 81 0.35 0.56 10.96
N VAL A 82 -0.73 1.06 10.35
CA VAL A 82 -0.66 2.12 9.33
C VAL A 82 0.02 3.40 9.87
N ASN A 83 -0.16 3.70 11.16
CA ASN A 83 0.45 4.88 11.79
C ASN A 83 1.95 4.69 12.04
N GLU A 84 2.39 3.49 12.42
CA GLU A 84 3.82 3.19 12.54
C GLU A 84 4.49 3.28 11.16
N LEU A 85 3.89 2.69 10.13
CA LEU A 85 4.41 2.80 8.76
C LEU A 85 4.46 4.25 8.28
N ALA A 86 3.43 5.05 8.55
CA ALA A 86 3.41 6.47 8.20
C ALA A 86 4.41 7.31 9.03
N GLY A 87 4.85 6.81 10.18
CA GLY A 87 5.86 7.44 11.03
C GLY A 87 7.30 7.18 10.58
N GLU A 88 7.53 6.24 9.66
CA GLU A 88 8.85 5.97 9.11
C GLU A 88 9.31 7.07 8.14
N LEU A 89 10.63 7.16 7.95
CA LEU A 89 11.24 8.13 7.04
C LEU A 89 11.31 7.55 5.62
N PHE A 90 10.47 8.08 4.73
CA PHE A 90 10.53 7.84 3.30
C PHE A 90 11.24 8.98 2.59
N PRO A 91 12.23 8.69 1.71
CA PRO A 91 12.86 9.73 0.91
C PRO A 91 11.84 10.45 0.01
N TYR A 92 12.00 11.76 -0.15
CA TYR A 92 11.12 12.52 -1.04
C TYR A 92 11.37 12.15 -2.51
N LEU A 93 10.31 12.20 -3.34
CA LEU A 93 10.32 11.73 -4.73
C LEU A 93 10.74 10.25 -4.82
N THR A 94 10.05 9.34 -4.15
CA THR A 94 10.16 7.89 -4.39
C THR A 94 8.78 7.29 -4.67
N MET A 95 8.76 6.09 -5.27
CA MET A 95 7.56 5.26 -5.34
C MET A 95 7.43 4.35 -4.11
N VAL A 96 8.54 4.01 -3.48
CA VAL A 96 8.64 3.21 -2.24
C VAL A 96 8.45 4.06 -1.00
#